data_AF-A0A2V9YR15-F1
#
_entry.id   AF-A0A2V9YR15-F1
#
_cell.length_a   1.000
_cell.length_b   1.000
_cell.length_c   1.000
_cell.angle_alpha   90.00
_cell.angle_beta   90.00
_cell.angle_gamma   90.00
#
_symmetry.space_group_name_H-M   'P 1'
#
loop_
_entity.id
_entity.type
_entity.pdbx_description
1 polymer ?
#
loop_
_entity_poly.entity_id
_entity_poly.type
_entity_poly.pdbx_seq_one_letter_code
_entity_poly.pdbx_strand_id
1 'polypeptide(L)'
;MTCGDVAFAQNKPKVMAGYFEEWSIYGAGYNVANLQNNHVADHITHLLYAFGDVYGPNGADAQCHLADPWADYQNAGLPSVSGAPYINWPFGNFGALKQLKQLHPKLKALISLGGASSSNANGFAVAASSEVGRRSLAASCIDMLINGNVGTDWAGNPVSTGSLFDGFDIDWEFPSAADKHNFTLLLLEFRRQLDALAKQNKRRYLLTIFAPAGRKRIPSGPLTIRLWPGPRPFISICECPVDSGAPWFGLSRTTTPTARWLRP
;
A
#
# COMPACT_ATOMS: atom_id res chain seq x y z
N MET A 1 0.52 30.92 -42.57
CA MET A 1 0.04 30.10 -41.44
C MET A 1 1.18 29.18 -41.05
N THR A 2 1.90 29.50 -39.99
CA THR A 2 2.98 28.65 -39.46
C THR A 2 2.37 27.62 -38.51
N CYS A 3 2.76 26.35 -38.70
CA CYS A 3 2.42 25.26 -37.81
C CYS A 3 3.01 25.56 -36.43
N GLY A 4 2.17 25.74 -35.41
CA GLY A 4 2.61 25.95 -34.05
C GLY A 4 3.03 24.62 -33.44
N ASP A 5 4.30 24.53 -33.05
CA ASP A 5 4.84 23.47 -32.22
C ASP A 5 4.02 23.36 -30.93
N VAL A 6 3.21 22.31 -30.82
CA VAL A 6 2.54 21.96 -29.56
C VAL A 6 3.61 21.37 -28.65
N ALA A 7 4.09 22.18 -27.71
CA ALA A 7 5.04 21.77 -26.69
C ALA A 7 4.52 20.55 -25.91
N PHE A 8 5.07 19.37 -26.21
CA PHE A 8 4.91 18.17 -25.40
C PHE A 8 5.95 18.16 -24.28
N ALA A 9 5.59 18.66 -23.10
CA ALA A 9 6.21 18.28 -21.83
C ALA A 9 5.36 18.76 -20.65
N GLN A 10 4.28 18.03 -20.34
CA GLN A 10 3.73 18.10 -18.98
C GLN A 10 4.70 17.33 -18.07
N ASN A 11 5.61 18.06 -17.42
CA ASN A 11 6.50 17.53 -16.37
C ASN A 11 5.64 16.94 -15.25
N LYS A 12 5.26 15.67 -15.37
CA LYS A 12 4.59 14.95 -14.28
C LYS A 12 5.59 14.88 -13.11
N PRO A 13 5.18 15.23 -11.88
CA PRO A 13 6.05 15.08 -10.72
C PRO A 13 6.49 13.61 -10.60
N LYS A 14 7.79 13.40 -10.39
CA LYS A 14 8.36 12.06 -10.21
C LYS A 14 7.82 11.44 -8.92
N VAL A 15 7.53 10.14 -8.97
CA VAL A 15 7.19 9.37 -7.77
C VAL A 15 8.49 8.91 -7.12
N MET A 16 8.68 9.30 -5.86
CA MET A 16 9.67 8.74 -4.95
C MET A 16 8.92 8.03 -3.84
N ALA A 17 9.00 6.70 -3.81
CA ALA A 17 8.31 5.85 -2.86
C ALA A 17 9.32 5.05 -2.03
N GLY A 18 9.02 4.82 -0.75
CA GLY A 18 9.83 3.98 0.13
C GLY A 18 8.95 3.15 1.06
N TYR A 19 9.38 1.92 1.33
CA TYR A 19 8.76 1.10 2.37
C TYR A 19 9.18 1.58 3.75
N PHE A 20 8.22 1.57 4.68
CA PHE A 20 8.47 1.70 6.10
C PHE A 20 8.03 0.40 6.77
N GLU A 21 9.00 -0.31 7.34
CA GLU A 21 8.78 -1.58 8.02
C GLU A 21 8.18 -1.33 9.41
N GLU A 22 7.01 -1.90 9.68
CA GLU A 22 6.29 -1.84 10.95
C GLU A 22 7.18 -2.28 12.12
N TRP A 23 7.90 -3.39 11.96
CA TRP A 23 8.79 -3.96 12.97
C TRP A 23 10.10 -3.20 13.18
N SER A 24 10.41 -2.16 12.37
CA SER A 24 11.66 -1.41 12.50
C SER A 24 11.77 -0.66 13.83
N ILE A 25 10.65 -0.46 14.54
CA ILE A 25 10.58 0.14 15.87
C ILE A 25 11.31 -0.68 16.95
N TYR A 26 11.52 -1.97 16.70
CA TYR A 26 12.11 -2.91 17.65
C TYR A 26 13.64 -2.93 17.55
N GLY A 27 14.21 -4.00 16.99
CA GLY A 27 15.67 -4.20 16.97
C GLY A 27 16.43 -3.13 16.21
N ALA A 28 15.82 -2.51 15.18
CA ALA A 28 16.45 -1.44 14.42
C ALA A 28 16.33 -0.06 15.10
N GLY A 29 15.40 0.11 16.05
CA GLY A 29 15.14 1.38 16.72
C GLY A 29 14.75 2.51 15.76
N TYR A 30 14.24 2.20 14.57
CA TYR A 30 13.85 3.16 13.54
C TYR A 30 12.33 3.35 13.56
N ASN A 31 11.89 4.58 13.75
CA ASN A 31 10.49 4.94 13.94
C ASN A 31 10.05 5.96 12.89
N VAL A 32 8.74 6.15 12.74
CA VAL A 32 8.20 7.17 11.81
C VAL A 32 8.74 8.58 12.11
N ALA A 33 9.01 8.91 13.38
CA ALA A 33 9.65 10.18 13.76
C ALA A 33 11.05 10.36 13.12
N ASN A 34 11.80 9.28 12.88
CA ASN A 34 13.09 9.36 12.20
C ASN A 34 12.97 9.81 10.75
N LEU A 35 11.85 9.54 10.07
CA LEU A 35 11.60 10.05 8.71
C LEU A 35 11.58 11.58 8.69
N GLN A 36 11.00 12.19 9.72
CA GLN A 36 11.01 13.64 9.90
C GLN A 36 12.39 14.15 10.31
N ASN A 37 12.96 13.58 11.37
CA ASN A 37 14.21 14.08 11.97
C ASN A 37 15.40 13.99 11.01
N ASN A 38 15.38 13.00 10.12
CA ASN A 38 16.47 12.76 9.17
C ASN A 38 16.13 13.33 7.78
N HIS A 39 15.09 14.14 7.65
CA HIS A 39 14.66 14.81 6.40
C HIS A 39 14.25 13.88 5.24
N VAL A 40 14.03 12.58 5.51
CA VAL A 40 13.56 11.64 4.47
C VAL A 40 12.16 12.03 3.98
N ALA A 41 11.30 12.48 4.90
CA ALA A 41 9.94 12.90 4.60
C ALA A 41 9.88 14.10 3.63
N ASP A 42 10.92 14.94 3.57
CA ASP A 42 11.03 16.07 2.64
C ASP A 42 11.23 15.62 1.18
N HIS A 43 11.65 14.38 0.97
CA HIS A 43 12.07 13.87 -0.33
C HIS A 43 11.13 12.80 -0.90
N ILE A 44 10.39 12.08 -0.06
CA ILE A 44 9.45 11.06 -0.52
C ILE A 44 8.08 11.65 -0.85
N THR A 45 7.45 11.08 -1.87
CA THR A 45 6.07 11.40 -2.27
C THR A 45 5.08 10.36 -1.76
N HIS A 46 5.54 9.12 -1.59
CA HIS A 46 4.73 8.00 -1.16
C HIS A 46 5.49 7.21 -0.09
N LEU A 47 4.80 6.85 0.99
CA LEU A 47 5.25 5.90 2.00
C LEU A 47 4.41 4.64 1.87
N LEU A 48 5.05 3.49 1.72
CA LEU A 48 4.41 2.17 1.69
C LEU A 48 4.61 1.53 3.07
N TYR A 49 3.59 1.52 3.91
CA TYR A 49 3.67 0.91 5.24
C TYR A 49 3.60 -0.61 5.10
N ALA A 50 4.62 -1.31 5.59
CA ALA A 50 4.78 -2.76 5.47
C ALA A 50 4.62 -3.39 6.86
N PHE A 51 3.67 -4.30 7.09
CA PHE A 51 2.61 -4.77 6.19
C PHE A 51 1.28 -4.90 6.95
N GLY A 52 0.17 -4.92 6.20
CA GLY A 52 -1.07 -5.53 6.65
C GLY A 52 -1.12 -6.98 6.19
N ASP A 53 -1.66 -7.85 7.02
CA ASP A 53 -1.76 -9.28 6.75
C ASP A 53 -3.07 -9.64 6.02
N VAL A 54 -3.02 -10.74 5.28
CA VAL A 54 -4.14 -11.33 4.56
C VAL A 54 -4.20 -12.81 4.88
N TYR A 55 -5.13 -13.19 5.76
CA TYR A 55 -5.37 -14.59 6.08
C TYR A 55 -6.81 -14.78 6.58
N GLY A 56 -7.23 -16.03 6.73
CA GLY A 56 -8.53 -16.36 7.29
C GLY A 56 -8.48 -17.69 8.03
N PRO A 57 -9.44 -17.93 8.94
CA PRO A 57 -9.47 -19.16 9.73
C PRO A 57 -9.54 -20.38 8.82
N ASN A 58 -8.72 -21.40 9.11
CA ASN A 58 -8.64 -22.65 8.35
C ASN A 58 -8.37 -22.48 6.85
N GLY A 59 -7.76 -21.36 6.43
CA GLY A 59 -7.50 -21.08 5.02
C GLY A 59 -8.77 -20.82 4.20
N ALA A 60 -9.85 -20.37 4.83
CA ALA A 60 -11.06 -19.90 4.17
C ALA A 60 -11.34 -18.45 4.57
N ASP A 61 -12.17 -17.74 3.78
CA ASP A 61 -12.64 -16.39 4.07
C ASP A 61 -11.52 -15.42 4.47
N ALA A 62 -10.44 -15.39 3.68
CA ALA A 62 -9.31 -14.53 3.97
C ALA A 62 -9.72 -13.05 4.02
N GLN A 63 -9.34 -12.40 5.12
CA GLN A 63 -9.61 -11.01 5.45
C GLN A 63 -8.32 -10.28 5.73
N CYS A 64 -8.43 -8.96 5.81
CA CYS A 64 -7.34 -8.10 6.22
C CYS A 64 -7.14 -8.16 7.73
N HIS A 65 -5.88 -8.21 8.16
CA HIS A 65 -5.49 -8.11 9.56
C HIS A 65 -4.37 -7.08 9.75
N LEU A 66 -4.27 -6.50 10.94
CA LEU A 66 -3.05 -5.82 11.37
C LEU A 66 -2.02 -6.89 11.73
N ALA A 67 -0.78 -6.73 11.27
CA ALA A 67 0.29 -7.68 11.57
C ALA A 67 0.77 -7.52 13.02
N ASP A 68 0.95 -6.29 13.49
CA ASP A 68 1.24 -5.99 14.90
C ASP A 68 0.46 -4.77 15.42
N PRO A 69 -0.70 -4.99 16.07
CA PRO A 69 -1.47 -3.94 16.72
C PRO A 69 -0.67 -3.08 17.70
N TRP A 70 0.35 -3.65 18.36
CA TRP A 70 1.19 -2.93 19.31
C TRP A 70 2.02 -1.85 18.61
N ALA A 71 2.74 -2.24 17.57
CA ALA A 71 3.50 -1.33 16.73
C ALA A 71 2.60 -0.32 15.99
N ASP A 72 1.49 -0.81 15.46
CA ASP A 72 0.58 -0.05 14.61
C ASP A 72 -0.09 1.10 15.33
N TYR A 73 -0.80 0.82 16.43
CA TYR A 73 -1.68 1.82 17.03
C TYR A 73 -1.72 1.86 18.56
N GLN A 74 -1.16 0.87 19.27
CA GLN A 74 -1.29 0.78 20.74
C GLN A 74 -0.11 1.34 21.52
N ASN A 75 1.11 1.34 20.97
CA ASN A 75 2.29 1.76 21.72
C ASN A 75 2.40 3.29 21.84
N ALA A 76 1.94 3.84 22.98
CA ALA A 76 2.09 5.25 23.34
C ALA A 76 3.53 5.67 23.67
N GLY A 77 4.44 4.71 23.86
CA GLY A 77 5.85 4.95 24.17
C GLY A 77 6.72 5.21 22.94
N LEU A 78 6.21 4.98 21.73
CA LEU A 78 6.99 5.29 20.51
C LEU A 78 7.20 6.81 20.34
N PRO A 79 8.35 7.24 19.81
CA PRO A 79 8.60 8.64 19.53
C PRO A 79 7.54 9.23 18.59
N SER A 80 6.96 10.36 18.98
CA SER A 80 6.05 11.12 18.11
C SER A 80 6.84 12.00 17.15
N VAL A 81 6.24 12.32 16.00
CA VAL A 81 6.85 13.22 15.00
C VAL A 81 6.89 14.66 15.52
N SER A 82 5.91 15.06 16.31
CA SER A 82 5.85 16.41 16.90
C SER A 82 6.85 16.64 18.04
N GLY A 83 7.46 15.58 18.58
CA GLY A 83 8.30 15.63 19.79
C GLY A 83 7.52 15.72 21.11
N ALA A 84 6.19 15.96 21.06
CA ALA A 84 5.31 15.93 22.22
C ALA A 84 4.67 14.54 22.40
N PRO A 85 4.34 14.11 23.64
CA PRO A 85 3.60 12.86 23.84
C PRO A 85 2.29 12.84 23.06
N TYR A 86 1.84 11.64 22.65
CA TYR A 86 0.51 11.50 22.07
C TYR A 86 -0.56 11.88 23.08
N ILE A 87 -1.52 12.71 22.64
CA ILE A 87 -2.62 13.15 23.50
C ILE A 87 -3.87 12.27 23.38
N ASN A 88 -4.04 11.54 22.27
CA ASN A 88 -5.19 10.68 21.97
C ASN A 88 -4.77 9.57 21.00
N TRP A 89 -5.59 8.51 20.93
CA TRP A 89 -5.48 7.44 19.93
C TRP A 89 -5.63 7.96 18.47
N PRO A 90 -5.07 7.25 17.48
CA PRO A 90 -4.16 6.10 17.61
C PRO A 90 -2.76 6.54 18.09
N PHE A 91 -2.07 5.64 18.80
CA PHE A 91 -0.65 5.77 19.13
C PHE A 91 0.21 5.05 18.10
N GLY A 92 1.43 4.65 18.47
CA GLY A 92 2.30 3.83 17.64
C GLY A 92 2.68 4.50 16.31
N ASN A 93 2.99 3.66 15.33
CA ASN A 93 3.34 4.09 13.99
C ASN A 93 2.21 4.86 13.30
N PHE A 94 0.94 4.48 13.49
CA PHE A 94 -0.20 5.16 12.89
C PHE A 94 -0.42 6.56 13.47
N GLY A 95 -0.24 6.72 14.78
CA GLY A 95 -0.24 8.02 15.45
C GLY A 95 0.88 8.91 14.93
N ALA A 96 2.09 8.38 14.84
CA ALA A 96 3.23 9.09 14.28
C ALA A 96 3.00 9.48 12.80
N LEU A 97 2.49 8.56 11.98
CA LEU A 97 2.26 8.79 10.56
C LEU A 97 1.17 9.84 10.32
N LYS A 98 0.14 9.88 11.18
CA LYS A 98 -0.87 10.94 11.17
C LYS A 98 -0.23 12.31 11.40
N GLN A 99 0.69 12.43 12.35
CA GLN A 99 1.45 13.67 12.59
C GLN A 99 2.39 13.99 11.42
N LEU A 100 3.07 12.98 10.85
CA LEU A 100 3.94 13.18 9.69
C LEU A 100 3.18 13.77 8.51
N LYS A 101 1.97 13.27 8.22
CA LYS A 101 1.12 13.80 7.14
C LYS A 101 0.59 15.21 7.41
N GLN A 102 0.49 15.63 8.67
CA GLN A 102 0.13 17.01 9.00
C GLN A 102 1.26 17.98 8.64
N LEU A 103 2.52 17.57 8.85
CA LEU A 103 3.70 18.34 8.42
C LEU A 103 3.93 18.24 6.90
N HIS A 104 3.61 17.09 6.30
CA HIS A 104 3.79 16.80 4.88
C HIS A 104 2.46 16.53 4.17
N PRO A 105 1.61 17.54 3.93
CA PRO A 105 0.26 17.35 3.40
C PRO A 105 0.23 16.78 1.96
N LYS A 106 1.38 16.78 1.26
CA LYS A 106 1.54 16.17 -0.07
C LYS A 106 1.94 14.69 -0.02
N LEU A 107 2.44 14.21 1.12
CA LEU A 107 2.82 12.82 1.31
C LEU A 107 1.60 11.90 1.21
N LYS A 108 1.73 10.85 0.41
CA LYS A 108 0.74 9.78 0.33
C LYS A 108 1.20 8.59 1.14
N ALA A 109 0.33 8.06 1.98
CA ALA A 109 0.59 6.83 2.71
C ALA A 109 -0.26 5.71 2.10
N LEU A 110 0.35 4.65 1.63
CA LEU A 110 -0.35 3.42 1.25
C LEU A 110 0.00 2.35 2.27
N ILE A 111 -0.95 1.48 2.57
CA ILE A 111 -0.68 0.26 3.33
C ILE A 111 -0.40 -0.85 2.34
N SER A 112 0.75 -1.52 2.49
CA SER A 112 1.10 -2.69 1.70
C SER A 112 0.52 -3.94 2.35
N LEU A 113 -0.22 -4.73 1.58
CA LEU A 113 -0.83 -5.98 2.04
C LEU A 113 0.01 -7.16 1.56
N GLY A 114 0.47 -8.01 2.47
CA GLY A 114 1.17 -9.25 2.16
C GLY A 114 2.66 -9.28 2.50
N GLY A 115 3.50 -9.18 1.48
CA GLY A 115 4.94 -9.44 1.54
C GLY A 115 5.29 -10.93 1.49
N ALA A 116 6.59 -11.23 1.60
CA ALA A 116 7.16 -12.58 1.54
C ALA A 116 6.77 -13.49 2.74
N SER A 117 5.49 -13.89 2.79
CA SER A 117 4.91 -14.75 3.82
C SER A 117 4.01 -15.82 3.20
N SER A 118 4.18 -17.07 3.63
CA SER A 118 3.39 -18.20 3.13
C SER A 118 1.92 -18.13 3.53
N SER A 119 1.61 -17.60 4.72
CA SER A 119 0.24 -17.38 5.16
C SER A 119 -0.45 -16.33 4.29
N ASN A 120 0.24 -15.21 4.00
CA ASN A 120 -0.26 -14.16 3.13
C ASN A 120 -0.46 -14.63 1.70
N ALA A 121 0.51 -15.36 1.13
CA ALA A 121 0.38 -15.94 -0.20
C ALA A 121 -0.82 -16.90 -0.32
N ASN A 122 -1.03 -17.74 0.70
CA ASN A 122 -2.21 -18.61 0.76
C ASN A 122 -3.52 -17.80 0.91
N GLY A 123 -3.54 -16.79 1.77
CA GLY A 123 -4.69 -15.91 1.96
C GLY A 123 -5.12 -15.21 0.68
N PHE A 124 -4.16 -14.68 -0.08
CA PHE A 124 -4.43 -14.11 -1.41
C PHE A 124 -5.00 -15.13 -2.38
N ALA A 125 -4.41 -16.33 -2.47
CA ALA A 125 -4.90 -17.39 -3.36
C ALA A 125 -6.34 -17.78 -3.03
N VAL A 126 -6.65 -17.97 -1.75
CA VAL A 126 -7.98 -18.29 -1.23
C VAL A 126 -8.97 -17.19 -1.58
N ALA A 127 -8.68 -15.93 -1.21
CA ALA A 127 -9.58 -14.81 -1.49
C ALA A 127 -9.79 -14.63 -2.99
N ALA A 128 -8.74 -14.71 -3.80
CA ALA A 128 -8.82 -14.49 -5.24
C ALA A 128 -9.63 -15.57 -5.98
N SER A 129 -9.73 -16.78 -5.43
CA SER A 129 -10.35 -17.95 -6.07
C SER A 129 -11.85 -17.82 -6.37
N SER A 130 -12.57 -16.92 -5.70
CA SER A 130 -14.01 -16.75 -5.88
C SER A 130 -14.43 -15.27 -5.86
N GLU A 131 -15.59 -14.95 -6.44
CA GLU A 131 -16.12 -13.58 -6.37
C GLU A 131 -16.41 -13.13 -4.94
N VAL A 132 -16.99 -14.02 -4.13
CA VAL A 132 -17.30 -13.77 -2.73
C VAL A 132 -16.02 -13.51 -1.94
N GLY A 133 -14.97 -14.32 -2.13
CA GLY A 133 -13.67 -14.13 -1.48
C GLY A 133 -13.03 -12.79 -1.83
N ARG A 134 -13.00 -12.42 -3.11
CA ARG A 134 -12.45 -11.14 -3.57
C ARG A 134 -13.19 -9.95 -2.94
N ARG A 135 -14.52 -10.04 -2.91
CA ARG A 135 -15.38 -9.00 -2.33
C ARG A 135 -15.17 -8.87 -0.82
N SER A 136 -15.09 -9.99 -0.12
CA SER A 136 -14.88 -10.06 1.32
C SER A 136 -13.52 -9.46 1.71
N LEU A 137 -12.45 -9.88 1.03
CA LEU A 137 -11.11 -9.36 1.28
C LEU A 137 -11.07 -7.84 1.07
N ALA A 138 -11.46 -7.36 -0.12
CA ALA A 138 -11.45 -5.92 -0.41
C ALA A 138 -12.29 -5.10 0.58
N ALA A 139 -13.46 -5.61 0.98
CA ALA A 139 -14.32 -4.93 1.94
C ALA A 139 -13.67 -4.85 3.33
N SER A 140 -13.11 -5.96 3.83
CA SER A 140 -12.43 -5.98 5.13
C SER A 140 -11.20 -5.07 5.17
N CYS A 141 -10.39 -5.05 4.10
CA CYS A 141 -9.26 -4.13 3.99
C CYS A 141 -9.71 -2.67 4.03
N ILE A 142 -10.72 -2.31 3.23
CA ILE A 142 -11.23 -0.94 3.15
C ILE A 142 -11.79 -0.49 4.49
N ASP A 143 -12.56 -1.35 5.17
CA ASP A 143 -13.12 -1.00 6.47
C ASP A 143 -12.04 -0.72 7.52
N MET A 144 -11.09 -1.63 7.67
CA MET A 144 -10.05 -1.49 8.68
C MET A 144 -9.07 -0.35 8.36
N LEU A 145 -8.59 -0.27 7.12
CA LEU A 145 -7.41 0.54 6.79
C LEU A 145 -7.76 1.86 6.06
N ILE A 146 -8.86 1.91 5.32
CA ILE A 146 -9.27 3.15 4.62
C ILE A 146 -10.29 3.95 5.43
N ASN A 147 -11.28 3.28 6.01
CA ASN A 147 -12.20 3.91 6.97
C ASN A 147 -11.56 4.04 8.35
N GLY A 148 -10.51 3.26 8.61
CA GLY A 148 -9.64 3.40 9.78
C GLY A 148 -10.12 2.66 11.02
N ASN A 149 -11.01 1.68 10.90
CA ASN A 149 -11.55 0.88 12.01
C ASN A 149 -10.52 -0.18 12.46
N VAL A 150 -9.50 0.24 13.22
CA VAL A 150 -8.32 -0.59 13.50
C VAL A 150 -8.42 -1.45 14.77
N GLY A 151 -9.44 -1.25 15.61
CA GLY A 151 -9.66 -2.04 16.81
C GLY A 151 -10.24 -1.22 17.95
N THR A 152 -9.91 -1.59 19.18
CA THR A 152 -10.32 -0.87 20.40
C THR A 152 -9.12 -0.45 21.25
N ASP A 153 -9.33 0.53 22.12
CA ASP A 153 -8.40 0.89 23.18
C ASP A 153 -8.46 -0.10 24.36
N TRP A 154 -7.67 0.13 25.39
CA TRP A 154 -7.63 -0.73 26.59
C TRP A 154 -8.92 -0.69 27.43
N ALA A 155 -9.80 0.28 27.21
CA ALA A 155 -11.11 0.38 27.84
C ALA A 155 -12.24 -0.19 26.94
N GLY A 156 -11.91 -0.74 25.77
CA GLY A 156 -12.86 -1.29 24.82
C GLY A 156 -13.54 -0.26 23.90
N ASN A 157 -13.10 1.00 23.90
CA ASN A 157 -13.64 2.02 23.00
C ASN A 157 -13.05 1.84 21.59
N PRO A 158 -13.84 2.02 20.51
CA PRO A 158 -13.32 1.95 19.15
C PRO A 158 -12.19 2.95 18.89
N VAL A 159 -11.10 2.50 18.27
CA VAL A 159 -10.02 3.34 17.78
C VAL A 159 -10.16 3.53 16.29
N SER A 160 -10.16 4.80 15.87
CA SER A 160 -10.13 5.16 14.46
C SER A 160 -8.84 5.88 14.09
N THR A 161 -8.16 5.42 13.03
CA THR A 161 -7.05 6.17 12.41
C THR A 161 -7.56 7.32 11.52
N GLY A 162 -8.87 7.37 11.27
CA GLY A 162 -9.48 8.26 10.30
C GLY A 162 -8.95 8.00 8.89
N SER A 163 -8.76 9.07 8.13
CA SER A 163 -8.30 9.02 6.74
C SER A 163 -6.77 8.86 6.59
N LEU A 164 -6.16 7.98 7.38
CA LEU A 164 -4.70 7.82 7.44
C LEU A 164 -4.11 7.37 6.10
N PHE A 165 -4.65 6.29 5.53
CA PHE A 165 -4.17 5.75 4.26
C PHE A 165 -4.89 6.36 3.04
N ASP A 166 -4.14 6.51 1.96
CA ASP A 166 -4.54 7.03 0.66
C ASP A 166 -4.75 5.92 -0.38
N GLY A 167 -4.60 4.65 0.01
CA GLY A 167 -4.73 3.52 -0.88
C GLY A 167 -4.05 2.26 -0.38
N PHE A 168 -4.03 1.25 -1.25
CA PHE A 168 -3.38 -0.03 -1.01
C PHE A 168 -2.23 -0.24 -1.98
N ASP A 169 -1.18 -0.88 -1.48
CA ASP A 169 -0.20 -1.60 -2.29
C ASP A 169 -0.47 -3.10 -2.10
N ILE A 170 -0.60 -3.86 -3.18
CA ILE A 170 -0.84 -5.31 -3.10
C ILE A 170 0.47 -6.03 -3.40
N ASP A 171 1.02 -6.68 -2.37
CA ASP A 171 2.29 -7.37 -2.42
C ASP A 171 2.09 -8.89 -2.23
N TRP A 172 1.52 -9.52 -3.26
CA TRP A 172 1.40 -10.97 -3.31
C TRP A 172 2.66 -11.56 -3.93
N GLU A 173 3.46 -12.22 -3.09
CA GLU A 173 4.73 -12.86 -3.47
C GLU A 173 4.67 -14.40 -3.49
N PHE A 174 4.45 -15.06 -4.62
CA PHE A 174 3.96 -14.49 -5.88
C PHE A 174 2.81 -15.34 -6.40
N PRO A 175 1.82 -14.73 -7.09
CA PRO A 175 0.76 -15.49 -7.74
C PRO A 175 1.35 -16.46 -8.76
N SER A 176 0.86 -17.69 -8.78
CA SER A 176 1.23 -18.68 -9.79
C SER A 176 0.68 -18.30 -11.17
N ALA A 177 1.11 -19.02 -12.21
CA ALA A 177 0.53 -18.84 -13.53
C ALA A 177 -0.99 -19.09 -13.56
N ALA A 178 -1.50 -20.00 -12.72
CA ALA A 178 -2.92 -20.27 -12.58
C ALA A 178 -3.67 -19.13 -11.87
N ASP A 179 -2.99 -18.40 -10.99
CA ASP A 179 -3.58 -17.30 -10.21
C ASP A 179 -3.73 -16.01 -11.02
N LYS A 180 -3.04 -15.86 -12.15
CA LYS A 180 -2.99 -14.61 -12.95
C LYS A 180 -4.37 -14.01 -13.22
N HIS A 181 -5.33 -14.84 -13.63
CA HIS A 181 -6.70 -14.40 -13.91
C HIS A 181 -7.40 -13.91 -12.63
N ASN A 182 -7.34 -14.72 -11.57
CA ASN A 182 -7.97 -14.44 -10.29
C ASN A 182 -7.36 -13.21 -9.60
N PHE A 183 -6.05 -13.03 -9.68
CA PHE A 183 -5.36 -11.84 -9.18
C PHE A 183 -5.82 -10.58 -9.90
N THR A 184 -5.98 -10.64 -11.24
CA THR A 184 -6.52 -9.52 -12.01
C THR A 184 -7.94 -9.16 -11.55
N LEU A 185 -8.79 -10.16 -11.32
CA LEU A 185 -10.14 -9.95 -10.80
C LEU A 185 -10.13 -9.38 -9.38
N LEU A 186 -9.17 -9.77 -8.54
CA LEU A 186 -9.01 -9.23 -7.19
C LEU A 186 -8.67 -7.74 -7.24
N LEU A 187 -7.70 -7.34 -8.06
CA LEU A 187 -7.34 -5.93 -8.24
C LEU A 187 -8.52 -5.09 -8.78
N LEU A 188 -9.31 -5.65 -9.71
CA LEU A 188 -10.53 -5.00 -10.21
C LEU A 188 -11.56 -4.80 -9.09
N GLU A 189 -11.71 -5.77 -8.19
CA GLU A 189 -12.65 -5.66 -7.07
C GLU A 189 -12.21 -4.61 -6.05
N PHE A 190 -10.93 -4.55 -5.68
CA PHE A 190 -10.39 -3.45 -4.87
C PHE A 190 -10.64 -2.10 -5.53
N ARG A 191 -10.34 -1.96 -6.83
CA ARG A 191 -10.57 -0.71 -7.57
C ARG A 191 -12.04 -0.30 -7.55
N ARG A 192 -12.95 -1.25 -7.78
CA ARG A 192 -14.41 -1.04 -7.79
C ARG A 192 -14.89 -0.49 -6.45
N GLN A 193 -14.49 -1.10 -5.34
CA GLN A 193 -14.91 -0.67 -4.01
C GLN A 193 -14.29 0.68 -3.60
N LEU A 194 -13.00 0.90 -3.88
CA LEU A 194 -12.35 2.19 -3.65
C LEU A 194 -12.99 3.32 -4.47
N ASP A 195 -13.40 3.05 -5.72
CA ASP A 195 -14.08 4.04 -6.56
C ASP A 195 -15.50 4.36 -6.07
N ALA A 196 -16.20 3.36 -5.53
CA ALA A 196 -17.48 3.58 -4.87
C ALA A 196 -17.34 4.49 -3.65
N LEU A 197 -16.35 4.21 -2.79
CA LEU A 197 -16.04 5.04 -1.63
C LEU A 197 -15.59 6.46 -2.02
N ALA A 198 -14.73 6.58 -3.04
CA ALA A 198 -14.28 7.86 -3.58
C ALA A 198 -15.43 8.75 -4.08
N LYS A 199 -16.49 8.17 -4.65
CA LYS A 199 -17.68 8.92 -5.08
C LYS A 199 -18.45 9.51 -3.89
N GLN A 200 -18.48 8.77 -2.78
CA GLN A 200 -19.18 9.16 -1.55
C GLN A 200 -18.44 10.27 -0.81
N ASN A 201 -17.13 10.10 -0.57
CA ASN A 201 -16.35 11.02 0.27
C ASN A 201 -15.48 12.02 -0.50
N LYS A 202 -15.54 12.01 -1.84
CA LYS A 202 -14.79 12.90 -2.75
C LYS A 202 -13.26 12.79 -2.62
N ARG A 203 -12.74 11.71 -2.05
CA ARG A 203 -11.31 11.41 -2.02
C ARG A 203 -10.87 10.66 -3.26
N ARG A 204 -9.56 10.61 -3.51
CA ARG A 204 -8.95 9.77 -4.54
C ARG A 204 -8.06 8.74 -3.86
N TYR A 205 -8.32 7.47 -4.16
CA TYR A 205 -7.54 6.35 -3.61
C TYR A 205 -6.62 5.73 -4.65
N LEU A 206 -5.38 5.48 -4.24
CA LEU A 206 -4.37 4.76 -5.01
C LEU A 206 -4.55 3.25 -4.83
N LEU A 207 -4.16 2.51 -5.86
CA LEU A 207 -4.05 1.06 -5.82
C LEU A 207 -2.78 0.71 -6.59
N THR A 208 -1.78 0.15 -5.93
CA THR A 208 -0.49 -0.24 -6.52
C THR A 208 -0.25 -1.72 -6.32
N ILE A 209 0.76 -2.25 -7.00
CA ILE A 209 1.22 -3.61 -6.77
C ILE A 209 2.75 -3.61 -6.68
N PHE A 210 3.29 -4.46 -5.81
CA PHE A 210 4.64 -4.97 -5.94
C PHE A 210 4.62 -6.11 -6.96
N ALA A 211 5.47 -6.03 -7.99
CA ALA A 211 5.50 -7.04 -9.04
C ALA A 211 6.90 -7.66 -9.19
N PRO A 212 6.98 -8.96 -9.53
CA PRO A 212 8.26 -9.62 -9.71
C PRO A 212 8.99 -9.08 -10.93
N ALA A 213 10.29 -8.79 -10.79
CA ALA A 213 11.18 -8.42 -11.89
C ALA A 213 11.77 -9.64 -12.65
N GLY A 214 11.67 -10.85 -12.08
CA GLY A 214 12.30 -12.05 -12.62
C GLY A 214 11.55 -12.65 -13.82
N ARG A 215 12.26 -12.93 -14.93
CA ARG A 215 11.67 -13.53 -16.16
C ARG A 215 10.88 -14.82 -15.96
N LYS A 216 11.21 -15.62 -14.94
CA LYS A 216 10.49 -16.87 -14.61
C LYS A 216 9.18 -16.63 -13.84
N ARG A 217 9.06 -15.47 -13.16
CA ARG A 217 7.91 -15.09 -12.33
C ARG A 217 6.98 -14.11 -13.06
N ILE A 218 7.46 -13.47 -14.13
CA ILE A 218 6.59 -12.82 -15.12
C ILE A 218 5.97 -13.95 -15.96
N PRO A 219 4.65 -14.22 -15.87
CA PRO A 219 4.03 -15.22 -16.72
C PRO A 219 4.27 -14.83 -18.19
N SER A 220 4.59 -15.79 -19.05
CA SER A 220 4.70 -15.52 -20.48
C SER A 220 3.42 -14.88 -21.01
N GLY A 221 3.55 -13.70 -21.62
CA GLY A 221 2.45 -12.89 -22.11
C GLY A 221 2.08 -11.74 -21.15
N PRO A 222 1.76 -10.53 -21.66
CA PRO A 222 1.50 -9.35 -20.85
C PRO A 222 0.46 -9.67 -19.76
N LEU A 223 0.69 -9.15 -18.55
CA LEU A 223 -0.38 -8.97 -17.58
C LEU A 223 -1.28 -7.88 -18.17
N THR A 224 -2.13 -8.24 -19.12
CA THR A 224 -3.04 -7.30 -19.78
C THR A 224 -4.18 -7.02 -18.82
N ILE A 225 -3.94 -6.14 -17.85
CA ILE A 225 -5.02 -5.43 -17.19
C ILE A 225 -5.59 -4.51 -18.27
N ARG A 226 -6.65 -4.96 -18.96
CA ARG A 226 -7.42 -4.07 -19.85
C ARG A 226 -8.06 -3.03 -18.94
N LEU A 227 -7.38 -1.89 -18.82
CA LEU A 227 -7.89 -0.71 -18.15
C LEU A 227 -9.15 -0.30 -18.92
N TRP A 228 -10.32 -0.49 -18.29
CA TRP A 228 -11.60 -0.03 -18.81
C TRP A 228 -11.47 1.43 -19.28
N PRO A 229 -12.16 1.87 -20.35
CA PRO A 229 -12.11 3.25 -20.84
C PRO A 229 -12.91 4.17 -19.89
N GLY A 230 -12.41 4.32 -18.66
CA GLY A 230 -12.84 5.30 -17.68
C GLY A 230 -11.67 6.25 -17.41
N PRO A 231 -11.92 7.50 -17.02
CA PRO A 231 -10.91 8.56 -17.02
C PRO A 231 -9.76 8.40 -16.00
N ARG A 232 -9.67 7.30 -15.24
CA ARG A 232 -8.71 7.17 -14.13
C ARG A 232 -8.23 5.73 -13.86
N PRO A 233 -7.13 5.28 -14.49
CA PRO A 233 -6.36 4.17 -13.97
C PRO A 233 -5.01 4.66 -13.43
N PHE A 234 -4.70 4.35 -12.18
CA PHE A 234 -3.32 4.34 -11.72
C PHE A 234 -3.15 3.05 -10.92
N ILE A 235 -2.70 2.01 -11.61
CA ILE A 235 -1.96 0.89 -11.00
C ILE A 235 -0.50 1.22 -11.28
N SER A 236 0.24 1.55 -10.22
CA SER A 236 1.69 1.69 -10.31
C SER A 236 2.32 0.34 -10.00
N ILE A 237 3.23 -0.10 -10.86
CA ILE A 237 4.00 -1.32 -10.66
C ILE A 237 5.33 -0.90 -10.01
N CYS A 238 5.57 -1.34 -8.78
CA CYS A 238 6.88 -1.27 -8.15
C CYS A 238 7.64 -2.54 -8.54
N GLU A 239 8.66 -2.40 -9.40
CA GLU A 239 9.59 -3.47 -9.73
C GLU A 239 10.84 -3.30 -8.87
N CYS A 240 11.12 -4.28 -8.02
CA CYS A 240 12.29 -4.29 -7.16
C CYS A 240 13.22 -5.45 -7.54
N PRO A 241 14.46 -5.19 -7.97
CA PRO A 241 15.45 -6.23 -8.24
C PRO A 241 16.07 -6.88 -6.98
N VAL A 242 15.63 -6.54 -5.76
CA VAL A 242 16.34 -6.85 -4.49
C VAL A 242 16.55 -8.35 -4.23
N ASP A 243 15.71 -9.21 -4.80
CA ASP A 243 15.83 -10.67 -4.65
C ASP A 243 16.99 -11.31 -5.41
N SER A 244 17.82 -10.54 -6.13
CA SER A 244 19.06 -11.04 -6.74
C SER A 244 20.24 -11.12 -5.76
N GLY A 245 20.02 -10.99 -4.45
CA GLY A 245 21.02 -11.23 -3.40
C GLY A 245 21.64 -9.97 -2.76
N ALA A 246 20.91 -8.86 -2.68
CA ALA A 246 21.36 -7.64 -1.99
C ALA A 246 20.59 -7.43 -0.66
N PRO A 247 21.21 -6.88 0.40
CA PRO A 247 20.53 -6.57 1.65
C PRO A 247 19.43 -5.50 1.46
N TRP A 248 18.38 -5.57 2.27
CA TRP A 248 17.10 -4.83 2.22
C TRP A 248 17.16 -3.28 2.32
N PHE A 249 18.32 -2.65 2.09
CA PHE A 249 18.45 -1.19 2.04
C PHE A 249 18.58 -0.73 0.58
N GLY A 250 17.47 -0.29 -0.02
CA GLY A 250 17.44 0.15 -1.41
C GLY A 250 16.56 1.37 -1.64
N LEU A 251 17.16 2.56 -1.64
CA LEU A 251 16.64 3.71 -2.40
C LEU A 251 16.56 3.28 -3.87
N SER A 252 15.36 3.16 -4.43
CA SER A 252 15.22 2.81 -5.85
C SER A 252 15.66 4.00 -6.72
N ARG A 253 16.89 3.93 -7.25
CA ARG A 253 17.23 4.63 -8.49
C ARG A 253 16.84 3.70 -9.64
N THR A 254 15.72 4.01 -10.29
CA THR A 254 15.36 3.38 -11.56
C THR A 254 16.39 3.79 -12.62
N THR A 255 17.29 2.88 -13.00
CA THR A 255 18.18 3.05 -14.16
C THR A 255 17.60 2.48 -15.47
N THR A 256 16.33 2.04 -15.45
CA THR A 256 15.61 1.71 -16.69
C THR A 256 14.11 1.95 -16.49
N PRO A 257 13.49 2.95 -17.16
CA PRO A 257 12.07 3.22 -17.01
C PRO A 257 11.29 2.32 -17.97
N THR A 258 10.67 1.25 -17.47
CA THR A 258 9.60 0.56 -18.21
C THR A 258 8.30 0.53 -17.42
N ALA A 259 7.90 1.68 -16.86
CA ALA A 259 6.48 1.96 -16.70
C ALA A 259 5.86 2.13 -18.09
N ARG A 260 5.35 1.04 -18.68
CA ARG A 260 4.71 1.09 -20.00
C ARG A 260 3.31 1.66 -19.85
N TRP A 261 3.15 2.91 -20.28
CA TRP A 261 1.83 3.53 -20.48
C TRP A 261 1.16 2.88 -21.69
N LEU A 262 0.18 2.01 -21.47
CA LEU A 262 -0.71 1.58 -22.53
C LEU A 262 -1.95 2.48 -22.49
N ARG A 263 -2.04 3.40 -23.47
CA ARG A 263 -3.25 4.14 -23.82
C ARG A 263 -3.97 3.39 -24.97
N PRO A 264 -5.27 3.68 -25.25
CA PRO A 264 -6.16 2.85 -26.06
C PRO A 264 -5.65 2.47 -27.44
#